data_AF-A0A523DBI2-F1
#
_entry.id   AF-A0A523DBI2-F1
#
_cell.length_a   1.000
_cell.length_b   1.000
_cell.length_c   1.000
_cell.angle_alpha   90.00
_cell.angle_beta   90.00
_cell.angle_gamma   90.00
#
_symmetry.space_group_name_H-M   'P 1'
#
loop_
_entity.id
_entity.type
_entity.pdbx_description
1 polymer ?
#
loop_
_entity_poly.entity_id
_entity_poly.type
_entity_poly.pdbx_seq_one_letter_code
_entity_poly.pdbx_strand_id
1 'polypeptide(L)'
;MNCQKCGTQLPESDGAGRPKKFCSKSCRRAAEYEITRIHRLLGDLEQELSSYRMYVSSGDESYVMAYNCKPKKAIRIVEKELKLQEKRMLELLEEDKK
;
A
#
# COMPACT_ATOMS: atom_id res chain seq x y z
N MET A 1 0.53 7.27 22.70
CA MET A 1 0.35 7.05 21.24
C MET A 1 1.68 6.64 20.63
N ASN A 2 1.71 5.93 19.50
CA ASN A 2 2.95 5.50 18.83
C ASN A 2 3.10 6.20 17.46
N CYS A 3 4.34 6.39 17.03
CA CYS A 3 4.68 6.95 15.73
C CYS A 3 4.18 6.04 14.60
N GLN A 4 3.38 6.56 13.68
CA GLN A 4 2.83 5.77 12.57
C GLN A 4 3.89 5.27 11.56
N LYS A 5 5.08 5.88 11.59
CA LYS A 5 6.19 5.49 10.71
C LYS A 5 7.13 4.48 11.35
N CYS A 6 7.56 4.69 12.60
CA CYS A 6 8.60 3.87 13.24
C CYS A 6 8.15 3.17 14.53
N GLY A 7 6.89 3.34 14.96
CA GLY A 7 6.35 2.70 16.16
C GLY A 7 6.81 3.31 17.48
N THR A 8 7.74 4.27 17.49
CA THR A 8 8.25 4.91 18.71
C THR A 8 7.12 5.55 19.51
N GLN A 9 7.10 5.31 20.82
CA GLN A 9 6.15 5.94 21.73
C GLN A 9 6.31 7.47 21.70
N LEU A 10 5.18 8.15 21.52
CA LEU A 10 5.08 9.60 21.49
C LEU A 10 4.75 10.11 22.89
N PRO A 11 5.30 11.28 23.27
CA PRO A 11 4.95 11.90 24.55
C PRO A 11 3.45 12.14 24.60
N GLU A 12 2.87 11.91 25.77
CA GLU A 12 1.48 12.27 26.03
C GLU A 12 1.33 13.79 25.85
N SER A 13 0.27 14.21 25.16
CA SER A 13 0.02 15.63 24.94
C SER A 13 -0.71 16.20 26.15
N ASP A 14 0.01 16.93 27.00
CA ASP A 14 -0.54 17.57 28.21
C ASP A 14 -1.39 18.83 27.94
N GLY A 15 -1.88 19.04 26.71
CA GLY A 15 -2.56 20.29 26.34
C GLY A 15 -3.60 20.18 25.22
N ALA A 16 -4.40 21.23 25.08
CA ALA A 16 -5.38 21.38 24.01
C ALA A 16 -4.67 21.48 22.65
N GLY A 17 -4.76 20.44 21.82
CA GLY A 17 -4.17 20.39 20.48
C GLY A 17 -4.25 19.00 19.85
N ARG A 18 -4.05 18.91 18.53
CA ARG A 18 -4.00 17.61 17.83
C ARG A 18 -2.75 16.84 18.31
N PRO A 19 -2.90 15.59 18.80
CA PRO A 19 -1.76 14.77 19.18
C PRO A 19 -0.76 14.63 18.04
N LYS A 20 0.54 14.64 18.35
CA LYS A 20 1.57 14.32 17.35
C LYS A 20 1.40 12.86 16.94
N LYS A 21 1.46 12.57 15.63
CA LYS A 21 1.41 11.21 15.06
C LYS A 21 2.79 10.67 14.62
N PHE A 22 3.77 11.55 14.52
CA PHE A 22 5.16 11.20 14.19
C PHE A 22 6.11 11.73 15.26
N CYS A 23 7.17 10.97 15.55
CA CYS A 23 8.17 11.36 16.54
C CYS A 23 9.09 12.49 16.05
N SER A 24 9.15 12.71 14.73
CA SER A 24 10.10 13.63 14.11
C SER A 24 9.66 14.06 12.71
N LYS A 25 10.26 15.17 12.23
CA LYS A 25 10.10 15.64 10.84
C LYS A 25 10.62 14.63 9.81
N SER A 26 11.64 13.84 10.17
CA SER A 26 12.15 12.76 9.31
C SER A 26 11.12 11.64 9.16
N CYS A 27 10.45 11.23 10.24
CA CYS A 27 9.36 10.25 10.16
C CYS A 27 8.18 10.73 9.32
N ARG A 28 7.82 12.01 9.44
CA ARG A 28 6.79 12.62 8.59
C ARG A 28 7.18 12.60 7.11
N ARG A 29 8.37 13.09 6.76
CA ARG A 29 8.87 13.05 5.37
C ARG A 29 8.95 11.62 4.83
N ALA A 30 9.41 10.69 5.65
CA ALA A 30 9.47 9.28 5.27
C ALA A 30 8.08 8.69 5.02
N ALA A 31 7.05 9.13 5.74
CA ALA A 31 5.66 8.78 5.49
C ALA A 31 5.15 9.39 4.16
N GLU A 32 5.45 10.66 3.88
CA GLU A 32 5.09 11.32 2.61
C GLU A 32 5.71 10.59 1.39
N TYR A 33 6.99 10.20 1.50
CA TYR A 33 7.66 9.38 0.49
C TYR A 33 7.04 7.98 0.36
N GLU A 34 6.67 7.37 1.48
CA GLU A 34 6.01 6.06 1.50
C GLU A 34 4.65 6.13 0.80
N ILE A 35 3.83 7.15 1.07
CA ILE A 35 2.54 7.37 0.36
C ILE A 35 2.78 7.45 -1.15
N THR A 36 3.75 8.25 -1.59
CA THR A 36 4.06 8.42 -3.01
C THR A 36 4.49 7.10 -3.65
N ARG A 37 5.29 6.30 -2.93
CA ARG A 37 5.74 4.98 -3.39
C ARG A 37 4.56 4.01 -3.46
N ILE A 38 3.71 3.96 -2.44
CA ILE A 38 2.54 3.08 -2.39
C ILE A 38 1.58 3.41 -3.52
N HIS A 39 1.31 4.69 -3.78
CA HIS A 39 0.44 5.11 -4.87
C HIS A 39 0.93 4.60 -6.24
N ARG A 40 2.25 4.65 -6.51
CA ARG A 40 2.82 4.08 -7.74
C ARG A 40 2.65 2.56 -7.79
N LEU A 41 2.99 1.89 -6.69
CA LEU A 41 2.87 0.44 -6.58
C LEU A 41 1.42 -0.03 -6.77
N LEU A 42 0.43 0.70 -6.28
CA LEU A 42 -0.98 0.40 -6.52
C LEU A 42 -1.30 0.41 -8.02
N GLY A 43 -0.85 1.44 -8.75
CA GLY A 43 -1.04 1.49 -10.20
C GLY A 43 -0.38 0.32 -10.94
N ASP A 44 0.83 -0.06 -10.54
CA ASP A 44 1.53 -1.20 -11.13
C ASP A 44 0.77 -2.53 -10.86
N LEU A 45 0.31 -2.74 -9.62
CA LEU A 45 -0.45 -3.93 -9.23
C LEU A 45 -1.82 -3.98 -9.92
N GLU A 46 -2.50 -2.85 -10.10
CA GLU A 46 -3.76 -2.76 -10.85
C GLU A 46 -3.57 -3.12 -12.31
N GLN A 47 -2.49 -2.64 -12.93
CA GLN A 47 -2.15 -2.98 -14.31
C GLN A 47 -1.87 -4.47 -14.45
N GLU A 48 -1.08 -5.05 -13.55
CA GLU A 48 -0.76 -6.47 -13.53
C GLU A 48 -2.02 -7.33 -13.35
N LEU A 49 -2.91 -6.94 -12.43
CA LEU A 49 -4.20 -7.58 -12.21
C LEU A 49 -5.08 -7.55 -13.46
N SER A 50 -5.09 -6.42 -14.18
CA SER A 50 -5.80 -6.28 -15.45
C SER A 50 -5.25 -7.25 -16.50
N SER A 51 -3.93 -7.33 -16.66
CA SER A 51 -3.29 -8.28 -17.57
C SER A 51 -3.65 -9.73 -17.25
N TYR A 52 -3.62 -10.13 -15.97
CA TYR A 52 -4.03 -11.48 -15.57
C TYR A 52 -5.49 -11.79 -15.87
N ARG A 53 -6.38 -10.82 -15.66
CA ARG A 53 -7.80 -10.97 -16.01
C ARG A 53 -8.00 -11.13 -17.51
N MET A 54 -7.24 -10.40 -18.33
CA MET A 54 -7.25 -10.56 -19.78
C MET A 54 -6.81 -11.97 -20.20
N TYR A 55 -5.68 -12.49 -19.69
CA TYR A 55 -5.23 -13.85 -20.02
C TYR A 55 -6.24 -14.92 -19.63
N VAL A 56 -6.88 -14.79 -18.46
CA VAL A 56 -7.94 -15.72 -18.04
C VAL A 56 -9.15 -15.66 -18.98
N SER A 57 -9.53 -14.46 -19.42
CA SER A 57 -10.70 -14.26 -20.28
C SER A 57 -10.47 -14.72 -21.71
N SER A 58 -9.26 -14.54 -22.25
CA SER A 58 -8.92 -14.95 -23.62
C SER A 58 -8.65 -16.45 -23.73
N GLY A 59 -8.45 -17.14 -22.61
CA GLY A 59 -7.95 -18.53 -22.60
C GLY A 59 -6.51 -18.64 -23.10
N ASP A 60 -5.78 -17.53 -23.12
CA ASP A 60 -4.39 -17.49 -23.59
C ASP A 60 -3.46 -18.13 -22.55
N GLU A 61 -2.86 -19.25 -22.94
CA GLU A 61 -1.90 -20.00 -22.13
C GLU A 61 -0.47 -19.45 -22.23
N SER A 62 -0.21 -18.44 -23.07
CA SER A 62 1.12 -17.84 -23.26
C SER A 62 1.77 -17.42 -21.92
N TYR A 63 0.95 -16.91 -21.00
CA TYR A 63 1.39 -16.55 -19.66
C TYR A 63 1.83 -17.76 -18.81
N VAL A 64 1.11 -18.87 -18.89
CA VAL A 64 1.45 -20.11 -18.19
C VAL A 64 2.77 -20.67 -18.74
N MET A 65 2.96 -20.61 -20.06
CA MET A 65 4.17 -21.08 -20.73
C MET A 65 5.40 -20.22 -20.40
N ALA A 66 5.25 -18.90 -20.34
CA ALA A 66 6.36 -17.98 -20.09
C ALA A 66 6.81 -17.93 -18.61
N TYR A 67 5.86 -18.03 -17.67
CA TYR A 67 6.14 -17.76 -16.25
C TYR A 67 5.89 -18.97 -15.32
N ASN A 68 5.48 -20.12 -15.87
CA ASN A 68 5.16 -21.33 -15.12
C ASN A 68 4.19 -21.08 -13.94
N CYS A 69 3.28 -20.11 -14.11
CA CYS A 69 2.34 -19.67 -13.09
C CYS A 69 0.92 -19.66 -13.67
N LYS A 70 -0.04 -20.18 -12.90
CA LYS A 70 -1.46 -20.13 -13.28
C LYS A 70 -1.99 -18.71 -13.03
N PRO A 71 -2.52 -17.98 -14.04
CA PRO A 71 -3.04 -16.61 -13.89
C PRO A 71 -4.02 -16.45 -12.71
N LYS A 72 -4.92 -17.42 -12.49
CA LYS A 72 -5.86 -17.41 -11.36
C LYS A 72 -5.16 -17.37 -9.99
N LYS A 73 -3.99 -18.00 -9.85
CA LYS A 73 -3.19 -17.96 -8.62
C LYS A 73 -2.50 -16.60 -8.48
N ALA A 74 -1.95 -16.07 -9.57
CA ALA A 74 -1.33 -14.76 -9.61
C ALA A 74 -2.32 -13.64 -9.21
N ILE A 75 -3.55 -13.67 -9.74
CA ILE A 75 -4.65 -12.77 -9.36
C ILE A 75 -4.82 -12.71 -7.83
N ARG A 76 -4.92 -13.87 -7.16
CA ARG A 76 -5.11 -13.91 -5.70
C ARG A 76 -3.95 -13.30 -4.93
N ILE A 77 -2.72 -13.43 -5.43
CA ILE A 77 -1.52 -12.86 -4.81
C ILE A 77 -1.54 -11.34 -4.97
N VAL A 78 -1.78 -10.86 -6.20
CA VAL A 78 -1.83 -9.42 -6.50
C VAL A 78 -2.98 -8.74 -5.76
N GLU A 79 -4.17 -9.33 -5.72
CA GLU A 79 -5.31 -8.79 -4.95
C GLU A 79 -5.03 -8.71 -3.45
N LYS A 80 -4.28 -9.67 -2.90
CA LYS A 80 -3.86 -9.63 -1.50
C LYS A 80 -2.88 -8.48 -1.26
N GLU A 81 -1.89 -8.33 -2.13
CA GLU A 81 -0.88 -7.27 -2.00
C GLU A 81 -1.52 -5.88 -2.15
N LEU A 82 -2.40 -5.72 -3.13
CA LEU A 82 -3.14 -4.48 -3.36
C LEU A 82 -3.89 -4.04 -2.08
N LYS A 83 -4.62 -4.96 -1.43
CA LYS A 83 -5.31 -4.68 -0.16
C LYS A 83 -4.36 -4.29 0.98
N LEU A 84 -3.17 -4.90 1.04
CA LEU A 84 -2.17 -4.55 2.05
C LEU A 84 -1.66 -3.13 1.84
N GLN A 85 -1.37 -2.77 0.60
CA GLN A 85 -0.87 -1.46 0.24
C GLN A 85 -1.94 -0.37 0.40
N GLU A 86 -3.18 -0.62 0.01
CA GLU A 86 -4.32 0.27 0.28
C GLU A 86 -4.50 0.54 1.77
N LYS A 87 -4.50 -0.52 2.59
CA LYS A 87 -4.61 -0.39 4.05
C LYS A 87 -3.47 0.46 4.59
N ARG A 88 -2.23 0.21 4.16
CA ARG A 88 -1.07 0.97 4.60
C ARG A 88 -1.16 2.44 4.18
N MET A 89 -1.65 2.72 2.98
CA MET A 89 -1.87 4.07 2.50
C MET A 89 -2.93 4.80 3.35
N LEU A 90 -4.05 4.13 3.68
CA LEU A 90 -5.10 4.69 4.53
C LEU A 90 -4.58 5.01 5.93
N GLU A 91 -3.80 4.13 6.55
CA GLU A 91 -3.18 4.38 7.85
C GLU A 91 -2.31 5.65 7.86
N LEU A 92 -1.66 5.95 6.73
CA LEU A 92 -0.84 7.16 6.53
C LEU A 92 -1.68 8.39 6.14
N LEU A 93 -2.79 8.21 5.41
CA LEU A 93 -3.66 9.27 4.89
C LEU A 93 -4.80 9.70 5.83
N GLU A 94 -5.09 9.01 6.93
CA GLU A 94 -5.96 9.53 8.01
C GLU A 94 -5.44 10.87 8.66
N GLU A 95 -4.49 11.53 8.00
CA GLU A 95 -4.09 12.92 8.15
C GLU A 95 -4.91 13.91 7.31
N ASP A 96 -5.49 13.52 6.16
CA ASP A 96 -6.00 14.47 5.14
C ASP A 96 -7.48 14.87 5.26
N LYS A 97 -8.26 14.23 6.12
CA LYS A 97 -9.61 14.73 6.47
C LYS A 97 -9.46 15.89 7.46
N LYS A 98 -9.16 17.08 6.92
CA LYS A 98 -9.34 18.38 7.57
C LYS A 98 -10.80 18.79 7.53
#